data_AF-A0A1H6DMG7-F1
#
_entry.id   AF-A0A1H6DMG7-F1
#
_cell.length_a   1.000
_cell.length_b   1.000
_cell.length_c   1.000
_cell.angle_alpha   90.00
_cell.angle_beta   90.00
_cell.angle_gamma   90.00
#
_symmetry.space_group_name_H-M   'P 1'
#
loop_
_entity.id
_entity.type
_entity.pdbx_description
1 polymer ?
#
loop_
_entity_poly.entity_id
_entity_poly.type
_entity_poly.pdbx_seq_one_letter_code
_entity_poly.pdbx_strand_id
1 'polypeptide(L)'
;MSRASGGVGVPPTGRTRSAAAEEAPVRLALSPPGSGPRLIDGVWWPRSHDLGTSLPGLLAALEERWPGVTRVTVDRSAWGPWPDSLLMPDGRTVRVTRSPAARDRGTIRLLSYGVGRCDLRVVPPEADPADARRPMAANRAGSRPPAAPSRRRTEE
;
A
#
# COMPACT_ATOMS: atom_id res chain seq x y z
N MET A 1 -21.89 -63.28 23.68
CA MET A 1 -22.91 -62.36 23.14
C MET A 1 -22.42 -60.94 23.33
N SER A 2 -22.43 -60.14 22.26
CA SER A 2 -22.35 -58.66 22.22
C SER A 2 -21.07 -57.98 22.72
N ARG A 3 -20.57 -56.86 22.17
CA ARG A 3 -20.81 -56.00 20.99
C ARG A 3 -19.56 -55.07 20.96
N ALA A 4 -18.86 -54.95 19.84
CA ALA A 4 -18.83 -53.79 18.95
C ALA A 4 -18.26 -52.47 19.53
N SER A 5 -17.20 -52.01 18.84
CA SER A 5 -16.90 -50.62 18.46
C SER A 5 -16.34 -49.65 19.49
N GLY A 6 -15.12 -49.19 19.18
CA GLY A 6 -14.52 -47.97 19.71
C GLY A 6 -13.35 -47.57 18.81
N GLY A 7 -13.63 -47.21 17.55
CA GLY A 7 -12.63 -46.63 16.67
C GLY A 7 -12.18 -45.29 17.24
N VAL A 8 -10.92 -45.21 17.67
CA VAL A 8 -10.27 -43.92 17.92
C VAL A 8 -9.95 -43.34 16.54
N GLY A 9 -10.85 -42.49 16.07
CA GLY A 9 -10.54 -41.55 15.01
C GLY A 9 -9.44 -40.63 15.51
N VAL A 10 -8.22 -40.85 15.05
CA VAL A 10 -7.19 -39.81 15.06
C VAL A 10 -7.73 -38.65 14.23
N PRO A 11 -7.93 -37.45 14.79
CA PRO A 11 -8.33 -36.30 13.98
C PRO A 11 -7.19 -35.98 13.00
N PRO A 12 -7.50 -35.52 11.78
CA PRO A 12 -6.46 -35.00 10.89
C PRO A 12 -5.83 -33.77 11.56
N THR A 13 -4.55 -33.84 11.89
CA THR A 13 -3.70 -32.64 12.13
C THR A 13 -3.43 -31.96 10.80
N GLY A 14 -4.49 -31.45 10.19
CA GLY A 14 -4.43 -30.55 9.06
C GLY A 14 -4.99 -29.21 9.49
N ARG A 15 -4.27 -28.14 9.15
CA ARG A 15 -4.58 -26.72 9.35
C ARG A 15 -4.29 -26.18 10.76
N THR A 16 -3.60 -25.07 10.94
CA THR A 16 -3.46 -23.87 10.10
C THR A 16 -2.13 -23.15 10.42
N ARG A 17 -1.13 -23.22 9.53
CA ARG A 17 -0.07 -22.18 9.49
C ARG A 17 -0.48 -20.99 8.61
N SER A 18 -1.78 -20.80 8.40
CA SER A 18 -2.30 -19.88 7.38
C SER A 18 -3.40 -18.94 7.88
N ALA A 19 -3.40 -18.61 9.19
CA ALA A 19 -4.23 -17.54 9.75
C ALA A 19 -3.38 -16.38 10.32
N ALA A 20 -2.09 -16.61 10.64
CA ALA A 20 -1.21 -15.56 11.16
C ALA A 20 -0.66 -14.61 10.09
N ALA A 21 -0.91 -14.88 8.80
CA ALA A 21 -0.48 -14.04 7.69
C ALA A 21 -1.54 -13.03 7.23
N GLU A 22 -2.78 -13.10 7.74
CA GLU A 22 -3.91 -12.34 7.16
C GLU A 22 -4.03 -10.88 7.59
N GLU A 23 -3.39 -10.40 8.66
CA GLU A 23 -3.65 -9.01 9.12
C GLU A 23 -2.42 -8.27 9.62
N ALA A 24 -1.27 -8.44 8.98
CA ALA A 24 -0.19 -7.48 9.21
C ALA A 24 -0.65 -6.11 8.64
N PRO A 25 -0.83 -5.06 9.48
CA PRO A 25 -1.36 -3.79 9.00
C PRO A 25 -0.45 -3.23 7.90
N VAL A 26 -1.08 -2.66 6.87
CA VAL A 26 -0.36 -2.04 5.77
C VAL A 26 0.55 -0.94 6.33
N ARG A 27 1.80 -0.89 5.84
CA ARG A 27 2.74 0.15 6.23
C ARG A 27 2.54 1.34 5.30
N LEU A 28 1.56 2.17 5.64
CA LEU A 28 1.14 3.33 4.85
C LEU A 28 1.24 4.62 5.69
N ALA A 29 1.69 5.68 5.05
CA ALA A 29 1.72 7.03 5.58
C ALA A 29 1.14 7.97 4.52
N LEU A 30 -0.08 8.46 4.74
CA LEU A 30 -0.74 9.41 3.85
C LEU A 30 -0.53 10.84 4.34
N SER A 31 -0.53 11.78 3.40
CA SER A 31 -0.52 13.20 3.74
C SER A 31 -1.85 13.55 4.42
N PRO A 32 -1.85 14.45 5.42
CA PRO A 32 -3.09 14.90 6.03
C PRO A 32 -4.07 15.46 4.99
N PRO A 33 -5.39 15.30 5.17
CA PRO A 33 -6.37 15.94 4.29
C PRO A 33 -6.19 17.47 4.31
N GLY A 34 -6.54 18.15 3.21
CA GLY A 34 -6.42 19.61 3.10
C GLY A 34 -5.00 20.13 2.87
N SER A 35 -4.02 19.25 2.68
CA SER A 35 -2.60 19.58 2.54
C SER A 35 -2.20 20.31 1.22
N GLY A 36 -3.17 20.76 0.41
CA GLY A 36 -2.97 21.39 -0.90
C GLY A 36 -2.57 20.41 -2.01
N PRO A 37 -2.47 20.87 -3.28
CA PRO A 37 -2.03 20.04 -4.40
C PRO A 37 -0.59 19.54 -4.18
N ARG A 38 -0.38 18.22 -4.34
CA ARG A 38 0.92 17.57 -4.15
C ARG A 38 1.23 16.64 -5.30
N LEU A 39 2.53 16.45 -5.53
CA LEU A 39 3.01 15.47 -6.51
C LEU A 39 2.98 14.04 -5.95
N ILE A 40 3.03 13.89 -4.62
CA ILE A 40 3.02 12.62 -3.90
C ILE A 40 2.05 12.75 -2.72
N ASP A 41 1.08 11.86 -2.67
CA ASP A 41 0.02 11.81 -1.66
C ASP A 41 0.43 11.01 -0.42
N GLY A 42 1.40 10.11 -0.56
CA GLY A 42 1.85 9.29 0.55
C GLY A 42 3.10 8.47 0.30
N VAL A 43 3.45 7.69 1.33
CA VAL A 43 4.54 6.73 1.32
C VAL A 43 3.98 5.36 1.71
N TRP A 44 4.29 4.36 0.90
CA TRP A 44 3.92 2.97 1.11
C TRP A 44 5.17 2.10 1.23
N TRP A 45 5.21 1.26 2.25
CA TRP A 45 6.28 0.29 2.48
C TRP A 45 5.73 -1.15 2.39
N PRO A 46 5.68 -1.74 1.19
CA PRO A 46 5.19 -3.10 0.98
C PRO A 46 5.90 -4.13 1.87
N ARG A 47 5.24 -5.26 2.10
CA ARG A 47 5.82 -6.40 2.84
C ARG A 47 6.62 -7.33 1.93
N SER A 48 6.30 -7.35 0.64
CA SER A 48 6.94 -8.17 -0.37
C SER A 48 6.97 -7.46 -1.73
N HIS A 49 7.79 -7.94 -2.66
CA HIS A 49 7.78 -7.54 -4.07
C HIS A 49 6.66 -8.20 -4.90
N ASP A 50 5.77 -8.96 -4.25
CA ASP A 50 4.63 -9.59 -4.88
C ASP A 50 3.40 -8.67 -4.78
N LEU A 51 2.97 -8.15 -5.93
CA LEU A 51 1.80 -7.28 -6.01
C LEU A 51 0.49 -8.02 -5.72
N GLY A 52 0.40 -9.31 -6.02
CA GLY A 52 -0.82 -10.08 -5.78
C GLY A 52 -1.15 -10.15 -4.29
N THR A 53 -0.13 -10.26 -3.44
CA THR A 53 -0.28 -10.30 -1.98
C THR A 53 -0.26 -8.91 -1.35
N SER A 54 0.51 -7.96 -1.88
CA SER A 54 0.67 -6.64 -1.27
C SER A 54 -0.43 -5.64 -1.66
N LEU A 55 -0.99 -5.74 -2.87
CA LEU A 55 -1.95 -4.75 -3.38
C LEU A 55 -3.32 -4.78 -2.67
N PRO A 56 -3.92 -5.94 -2.35
CA PRO A 56 -5.22 -5.97 -1.68
C PRO A 56 -5.22 -5.19 -0.35
N GLY A 57 -4.19 -5.39 0.48
CA GLY A 57 -4.05 -4.68 1.75
C GLY A 57 -3.80 -3.17 1.57
N LEU A 58 -3.10 -2.76 0.51
CA LEU A 58 -2.96 -1.35 0.16
C LEU A 58 -4.30 -0.72 -0.21
N LEU A 59 -5.08 -1.37 -1.08
CA LEU A 59 -6.34 -0.81 -1.55
C LEU A 59 -7.38 -0.75 -0.43
N ALA A 60 -7.45 -1.77 0.43
CA ALA A 60 -8.33 -1.76 1.59
C ALA A 60 -8.06 -0.55 2.51
N ALA A 61 -6.79 -0.19 2.73
CA ALA A 61 -6.42 0.96 3.54
C ALA A 61 -6.62 2.32 2.85
N LEU A 62 -6.78 2.33 1.52
CA LEU A 62 -7.08 3.53 0.76
C LEU A 62 -8.58 3.77 0.58
N GLU A 63 -9.42 2.77 0.84
CA GLU A 63 -10.85 2.79 0.48
C GLU A 63 -11.60 3.99 1.05
N GLU A 64 -11.26 4.43 2.26
CA GLU A 64 -11.90 5.60 2.90
C GLU A 64 -11.65 6.92 2.15
N ARG A 65 -10.47 7.07 1.53
CA ARG A 65 -10.04 8.34 0.89
C ARG A 65 -10.00 8.27 -0.63
N TRP A 66 -9.75 7.10 -1.20
CA TRP A 66 -9.74 6.80 -2.62
C TRP A 66 -10.50 5.50 -2.87
N PRO A 67 -11.83 5.49 -2.70
CA PRO A 67 -12.66 4.31 -2.91
C PRO A 67 -12.59 3.83 -4.36
N GLY A 68 -12.80 2.53 -4.57
CA GLY A 68 -13.00 1.99 -5.92
C GLY A 68 -11.83 2.23 -6.88
N VAL A 69 -10.59 2.04 -6.43
CA VAL A 69 -9.42 2.06 -7.33
C VAL A 69 -9.58 0.98 -8.40
N THR A 70 -9.49 1.36 -9.67
CA THR A 70 -9.66 0.42 -10.81
C THR A 70 -8.39 0.23 -11.61
N ARG A 71 -7.42 1.15 -11.49
CA ARG A 71 -6.14 1.07 -12.19
C ARG A 71 -4.99 1.42 -11.27
N VAL A 72 -3.95 0.62 -11.41
CA VAL A 72 -2.69 0.75 -10.70
C VAL A 72 -1.56 0.78 -11.73
N THR A 73 -0.64 1.73 -11.58
CA THR A 73 0.55 1.84 -12.42
C THR A 73 1.78 1.79 -11.52
N VAL A 74 2.70 0.87 -11.81
CA VAL A 74 3.89 0.60 -10.99
C VAL A 74 5.18 0.71 -11.79
N ASP A 75 6.27 1.03 -11.10
CA ASP A 75 7.62 0.91 -11.63
C ASP A 75 8.01 -0.57 -11.87
N ARG A 76 8.41 -0.93 -13.09
CA ARG A 76 8.81 -2.31 -13.44
C ARG A 76 10.00 -2.81 -12.61
N SER A 77 10.94 -1.95 -12.21
CA SER A 77 12.12 -2.41 -11.48
C SER A 77 11.82 -2.88 -10.04
N ALA A 78 10.68 -2.48 -9.48
CA ALA A 78 10.39 -2.67 -8.06
C ALA A 78 9.46 -3.85 -7.75
N TRP A 79 9.01 -4.63 -8.74
CA TRP A 79 7.99 -5.68 -8.52
C TRP A 79 8.31 -6.94 -9.33
N GLY A 80 7.93 -8.10 -8.78
CA GLY A 80 8.02 -9.40 -9.47
C GLY A 80 7.10 -9.49 -10.69
N PRO A 81 6.94 -10.64 -11.35
CA PRO A 81 5.91 -10.81 -12.39
C PRO A 81 4.49 -10.69 -11.81
N TRP A 82 3.56 -10.10 -12.57
CA TRP A 82 2.13 -10.00 -12.22
C TRP A 82 1.25 -10.17 -13.46
N PRO A 83 -0.02 -10.62 -13.32
CA PRO A 83 -0.99 -10.62 -14.41
C PRO A 83 -1.46 -9.20 -14.73
N ASP A 84 -1.88 -8.94 -15.97
CA ASP A 84 -2.36 -7.60 -16.42
C ASP A 84 -3.52 -7.03 -15.58
N SER A 85 -4.24 -7.90 -14.87
CA SER A 85 -5.25 -7.53 -13.89
C SER A 85 -5.27 -8.47 -12.70
N LEU A 86 -5.61 -7.94 -11.53
CA LEU A 86 -5.78 -8.69 -10.29
C LEU A 86 -7.26 -8.66 -9.86
N LEU A 87 -7.81 -9.83 -9.53
CA LEU A 87 -9.11 -9.96 -8.87
C LEU A 87 -8.92 -9.71 -7.37
N MET A 88 -9.67 -8.77 -6.83
CA MET A 88 -9.62 -8.40 -5.42
C MET A 88 -10.61 -9.22 -4.58
N PRO A 89 -10.43 -9.27 -3.25
CA PRO A 89 -11.34 -10.01 -2.35
C PRO A 89 -12.80 -9.53 -2.39
N ASP A 90 -13.03 -8.26 -2.72
CA ASP A 90 -14.37 -7.65 -2.88
C ASP A 90 -14.98 -7.90 -4.27
N GLY A 91 -14.35 -8.71 -5.11
CA GLY A 91 -14.83 -9.06 -6.45
C GLY A 91 -14.51 -8.03 -7.53
N ARG A 92 -13.85 -6.90 -7.21
CA ARG A 92 -13.44 -5.92 -8.23
C ARG A 92 -12.18 -6.38 -8.96
N THR A 93 -12.09 -6.02 -10.23
CA THR A 93 -10.88 -6.26 -11.04
C THR A 93 -10.08 -4.98 -11.16
N VAL A 94 -8.82 -5.03 -10.74
CA VAL A 94 -7.88 -3.91 -10.81
C VAL A 94 -6.90 -4.17 -11.94
N ARG A 95 -6.83 -3.25 -12.92
CA ARG A 95 -5.82 -3.31 -13.98
C ARG A 95 -4.47 -2.85 -13.46
N VAL A 96 -3.43 -3.65 -13.66
CA VAL A 96 -2.08 -3.33 -13.23
C VAL A 96 -1.21 -3.09 -14.46
N THR A 97 -0.65 -1.89 -14.55
CA THR A 97 0.13 -1.44 -15.70
C THR A 97 1.53 -1.02 -15.29
N ARG A 98 2.47 -1.09 -16.22
CA ARG A 98 3.84 -0.60 -16.00
C ARG A 98 3.91 0.88 -16.33
N SER A 99 4.62 1.66 -15.52
CA SER A 99 5.02 3.00 -15.94
C SER A 99 6.23 2.90 -16.88
N PRO A 100 6.18 3.48 -18.09
CA PRO A 100 7.36 3.60 -18.94
C PRO A 100 8.28 4.74 -18.52
N ALA A 101 7.85 5.62 -17.61
CA ALA A 101 8.54 6.86 -17.31
C ALA A 101 9.56 6.68 -16.18
N ALA A 102 10.83 7.02 -16.43
CA ALA A 102 11.88 6.96 -15.41
C ALA A 102 11.59 7.83 -14.18
N ARG A 103 10.82 8.91 -14.34
CA ARG A 103 10.37 9.78 -13.23
C ARG A 103 9.41 9.11 -12.25
N ASP A 104 8.74 8.05 -12.67
CA ASP A 104 7.81 7.29 -11.83
C ASP A 104 8.53 6.13 -11.10
N ARG A 105 9.87 6.04 -11.17
CA ARG A 105 10.65 5.03 -10.44
C ARG A 105 10.43 5.13 -8.94
N GLY A 106 10.27 3.98 -8.29
CA GLY A 106 9.95 3.92 -6.86
C GLY A 106 8.61 4.58 -6.50
N THR A 107 7.66 4.64 -7.44
CA THR A 107 6.29 5.11 -7.18
C THR A 107 5.25 4.09 -7.62
N ILE A 108 4.08 4.16 -6.99
CA ILE A 108 2.86 3.50 -7.41
C ILE A 108 1.77 4.57 -7.56
N ARG A 109 1.11 4.57 -8.71
CA ARG A 109 0.02 5.48 -9.04
C ARG A 109 -1.28 4.71 -9.07
N LEU A 110 -2.27 5.19 -8.32
CA LEU A 110 -3.60 4.62 -8.25
C LEU A 110 -4.60 5.59 -8.86
N LEU A 111 -5.58 5.05 -9.59
CA LEU A 111 -6.69 5.80 -10.15
C LEU A 111 -8.00 5.27 -9.59
N SER A 112 -8.68 6.14 -8.86
CA SER A 112 -10.05 5.97 -8.39
C SER A 112 -10.98 6.81 -9.26
N TYR A 113 -12.10 6.24 -9.71
CA TYR A 113 -13.12 7.02 -10.41
C TYR A 113 -13.83 7.96 -9.45
N GLY A 114 -14.04 9.22 -9.86
CA GLY A 114 -14.71 10.23 -9.03
C GLY A 114 -13.80 10.98 -8.06
N VAL A 115 -12.78 10.33 -7.49
CA VAL A 115 -11.79 10.99 -6.61
C VAL A 115 -10.52 11.39 -7.36
N GLY A 116 -10.14 10.61 -8.38
CA GLY A 116 -8.98 10.90 -9.22
C GLY A 116 -7.74 10.12 -8.80
N ARG A 117 -6.59 10.79 -8.84
CA ARG A 117 -5.26 10.17 -8.77
C ARG A 117 -4.71 10.18 -7.35
N CYS A 118 -4.03 9.10 -6.99
CA CYS A 118 -3.20 8.99 -5.79
C CYS A 118 -1.80 8.50 -6.20
N ASP A 119 -0.76 9.27 -5.93
CA ASP A 119 0.63 8.87 -6.18
C ASP A 119 1.33 8.58 -4.84
N LEU A 120 1.84 7.36 -4.67
CA LEU A 120 2.58 6.96 -3.47
C LEU A 120 4.04 6.66 -3.80
N ARG A 121 4.95 7.11 -2.94
CA ARG A 121 6.35 6.66 -2.98
C ARG A 121 6.46 5.28 -2.33
N VAL A 122 7.16 4.37 -3.00
CA VAL A 122 7.41 3.01 -2.53
C VAL A 122 8.76 2.95 -1.82
N VAL A 123 8.77 2.47 -0.58
CA VAL A 123 9.98 2.07 0.13
C VAL A 123 10.25 0.58 -0.16
N PRO A 124 11.46 0.17 -0.56
CA PRO A 124 11.76 -1.25 -0.79
C PRO A 124 11.41 -2.12 0.43
N PRO A 125 10.84 -3.32 0.24
CA PRO A 125 10.43 -4.18 1.35
C PRO A 125 11.61 -4.57 2.26
N GLU A 126 12.83 -4.65 1.72
CA GLU A 126 14.09 -4.96 2.42
C GLU A 126 14.74 -3.75 3.10
N ALA A 127 14.19 -2.54 2.91
CA ALA A 127 14.76 -1.33 3.52
C ALA A 127 14.85 -1.47 5.04
N ASP A 128 15.94 -0.97 5.62
CA ASP A 128 16.10 -0.95 7.07
C ASP A 128 14.92 -0.19 7.71
N PRO A 129 14.30 -0.71 8.79
CA PRO A 129 13.17 -0.06 9.41
C PRO A 129 13.44 1.38 9.87
N ALA A 130 14.65 1.71 10.29
CA ALA A 130 15.01 3.08 10.67
C ALA A 130 14.98 4.01 9.45
N ASP A 131 15.51 3.55 8.31
CA ASP A 131 15.54 4.32 7.07
C ASP A 131 14.15 4.48 6.46
N ALA A 132 13.31 3.44 6.54
CA ALA A 132 11.93 3.45 6.06
C ALA A 132 11.02 4.39 6.88
N ARG A 133 11.26 4.50 8.19
CA ARG A 133 10.45 5.33 9.09
C ARG A 133 10.56 6.82 8.79
N ARG A 134 11.74 7.31 8.37
CA ARG A 134 11.99 8.74 8.11
C ARG A 134 11.04 9.34 7.05
N PRO A 135 10.93 8.81 5.82
CA PRO A 135 10.00 9.33 4.83
C PRO A 135 8.54 9.16 5.26
N MET A 136 8.20 8.06 5.94
CA MET A 136 6.84 7.84 6.45
C MET A 136 6.43 8.89 7.50
N ALA A 137 7.32 9.21 8.44
CA ALA A 137 7.08 10.23 9.46
C ALA A 137 6.96 11.63 8.85
N ALA A 138 7.87 11.98 7.92
CA ALA A 138 7.82 13.27 7.22
C ALA A 138 6.51 13.46 6.45
N ASN A 139 5.99 12.40 5.84
CA ASN A 139 4.73 12.45 5.11
C ASN A 139 3.52 12.64 6.03
N ARG A 140 3.49 11.96 7.19
CA ARG A 140 2.43 12.14 8.20
C ARG A 140 2.40 13.55 8.78
N ALA A 141 3.56 14.17 8.97
CA ALA A 141 3.67 15.54 9.46
C ALA A 141 3.18 16.59 8.44
N GLY A 142 2.90 16.19 7.19
CA GLY A 142 2.41 17.06 6.14
C GLY A 142 3.40 18.14 5.70
N SER A 143 4.68 18.01 6.10
CA SER A 143 5.69 19.07 6.14
C SER A 143 5.55 20.09 5.02
N ARG A 144 4.91 21.22 5.36
CA ARG A 144 5.19 22.51 4.73
C ARG A 144 6.49 22.98 5.38
N PRO A 145 7.55 23.32 4.64
CA PRO A 145 8.67 24.02 5.26
C PRO A 145 8.11 25.24 6.02
N PRO A 146 8.61 25.59 7.22
CA PRO A 146 8.17 26.80 7.90
C PRO A 146 8.27 27.94 6.89
N ALA A 147 7.18 28.70 6.72
CA ALA A 147 7.21 29.90 5.89
C ALA A 147 8.36 30.75 6.42
N ALA A 148 9.39 30.98 5.60
CA ALA A 148 10.46 31.90 5.96
C ALA A 148 9.80 33.20 6.42
N PRO A 149 10.20 33.79 7.56
CA PRO A 149 9.62 35.04 7.98
C PRO A 149 9.82 36.03 6.84
N SER A 150 8.72 36.51 6.27
CA SER A 150 8.71 37.64 5.36
C SER A 150 9.45 38.73 6.11
N ARG A 151 10.70 39.03 5.69
CA ARG A 151 11.44 40.17 6.21
C ARG A 151 10.51 41.35 6.03
N ARG A 152 9.93 41.84 7.13
CA ARG A 152 9.31 43.17 7.12
C ARG A 152 10.44 44.08 6.70
N ARG A 153 10.31 44.61 5.49
CA ARG A 153 11.03 45.78 5.05
C ARG A 153 10.69 46.85 6.10
N THR A 154 11.61 47.10 7.02
CA THR A 154 11.62 48.33 7.81
C THR A 154 11.90 49.42 6.79
N GLU A 155 10.83 50.01 6.29
CA GLU A 155 10.88 51.36 5.75
C GLU A 155 10.73 52.29 6.96
N GLU A 156 11.65 53.27 6.97
CA GLU A 156 11.79 54.45 7.85
C GLU A 156 12.49 54.27 9.20
#